data_AF-A0A6G0IH20-F1
#
_entry.id   AF-A0A6G0IH20-F1
#
_cell.length_a   1.000
_cell.length_b   1.000
_cell.length_c   1.000
_cell.angle_alpha   90.00
_cell.angle_beta   90.00
_cell.angle_gamma   90.00
#
_symmetry.space_group_name_H-M   'P 1'
#
loop_
_entity.id
_entity.type
_entity.pdbx_description
1 polymer ?
#
loop_
_entity_poly.entity_id
_entity_poly.type
_entity_poly.pdbx_seq_one_letter_code
_entity_poly.pdbx_strand_id
1 'polypeptide(L)'
;MLEVSAGFKSETSVSYTFKEPYELSRNSSALPSSIYSDMTLRGENVSLSFRTNQSPAVLFYVSSYYREYLALLINKHDKLEVRYKLDSSRDAEVLRSRVRSLANGQLHTVTIRRQSESVSVQIDQNAREDFNLTSDGEFNAIKSLVLGKVHGSDDLDPDLVRLGSLGFTGCLSVVHFNSISPLKAALLHPDTSPVFTGPLVQSNCGSSTSANPYAAENTPPVRCHSGGDLCDCDWSGITARFLYRRKETYRNQEVKGVKQDDSPDFPFNNQADSQNASGENPKEYFI
;
A
#
# COMPACT_ATOMS: atom_id res chain seq x y z
N MET A 1 -7.85 -7.78 18.80
CA MET A 1 -7.77 -8.51 17.51
C MET A 1 -6.36 -8.30 16.97
N LEU A 2 -5.62 -9.36 16.62
CA LEU A 2 -4.25 -9.19 16.11
C LEU A 2 -4.32 -8.65 14.67
N GLU A 3 -3.79 -7.45 14.46
CA GLU A 3 -3.53 -6.90 13.12
C GLU A 3 -2.30 -7.58 12.53
N VAL A 4 -2.37 -7.94 11.25
CA VAL A 4 -1.27 -8.57 10.53
C VAL A 4 -0.79 -7.68 9.39
N SER A 5 0.50 -7.73 9.12
CA SER A 5 1.11 -7.12 7.94
C SER A 5 2.07 -8.08 7.26
N ALA A 6 2.22 -7.95 5.95
CA ALA A 6 3.16 -8.75 5.18
C ALA A 6 3.85 -7.91 4.11
N GLY A 7 5.10 -8.26 3.83
CA GLY A 7 5.82 -7.74 2.68
C GLY A 7 5.46 -8.51 1.41
N PHE A 8 5.22 -7.78 0.33
CA PHE A 8 4.94 -8.32 -1.00
C PHE A 8 6.09 -7.97 -1.95
N LYS A 9 6.48 -8.94 -2.77
CA LYS A 9 7.33 -8.76 -3.93
C LYS A 9 6.47 -8.87 -5.20
N SER A 10 7.01 -8.45 -6.34
CA SER A 10 6.31 -8.48 -7.63
C SER A 10 5.70 -9.86 -7.98
N GLU A 11 6.33 -10.95 -7.56
CA GLU A 11 5.84 -12.32 -7.81
C GLU A 11 4.93 -12.88 -6.72
N THR A 12 4.77 -12.19 -5.59
CA THR A 12 3.91 -12.62 -4.49
C THR A 12 2.44 -12.44 -4.89
N SER A 13 1.66 -13.51 -4.81
CA SER A 13 0.22 -13.51 -5.02
C SER A 13 -0.48 -14.25 -3.88
N VAL A 14 -1.50 -13.63 -3.30
CA VAL A 14 -2.34 -14.24 -2.27
C VAL A 14 -3.76 -14.27 -2.81
N SER A 15 -4.32 -15.46 -3.01
CA SER A 15 -5.65 -15.65 -3.57
C SER A 15 -6.58 -16.29 -2.53
N TYR A 16 -7.57 -15.52 -2.08
CA TYR A 16 -8.66 -15.98 -1.25
C TYR A 16 -9.86 -16.35 -2.13
N THR A 17 -10.16 -17.65 -2.22
CA THR A 17 -11.34 -18.13 -2.94
C THR A 17 -12.53 -18.16 -1.99
N PHE A 18 -13.61 -17.47 -2.36
CA PHE A 18 -14.90 -17.61 -1.70
C PHE A 18 -15.45 -18.95 -2.17
N LYS A 19 -15.70 -19.90 -1.26
CA LYS A 19 -15.95 -21.32 -1.57
C LYS A 19 -16.82 -21.55 -2.82
N GLU A 20 -16.40 -22.51 -3.65
CA GLU A 20 -17.15 -23.13 -4.75
C GLU A 20 -17.61 -24.57 -4.38
N PRO A 21 -18.50 -25.23 -5.16
CA PRO A 21 -19.56 -26.11 -4.67
C PRO A 21 -19.03 -27.49 -4.24
N TYR A 22 -19.81 -28.16 -3.39
CA TYR A 22 -19.59 -29.56 -3.03
C TYR A 22 -19.36 -30.44 -4.27
N GLU A 23 -18.27 -31.19 -4.28
CA GLU A 23 -18.13 -32.41 -5.08
C GLU A 23 -19.26 -33.37 -4.67
N LEU A 24 -20.11 -33.71 -5.65
CA LEU A 24 -21.17 -34.71 -5.51
C LEU A 24 -20.54 -36.06 -5.14
N SER A 25 -20.57 -36.40 -3.84
CA SER A 25 -20.49 -37.81 -3.46
C SER A 25 -21.73 -38.49 -4.02
N ARG A 26 -21.52 -39.22 -5.12
CA ARG A 26 -22.51 -40.04 -5.83
C ARG A 26 -23.13 -41.05 -4.86
N ASN A 27 -24.27 -40.66 -4.26
CA ASN A 27 -25.40 -41.50 -3.79
C ASN A 27 -26.20 -40.78 -2.69
N SER A 28 -27.13 -39.90 -3.08
CA SER A 28 -28.35 -39.64 -2.30
C SER A 28 -29.38 -38.96 -3.17
N SER A 29 -30.55 -39.59 -3.27
CA SER A 29 -31.72 -39.20 -4.05
C SER A 29 -32.49 -38.02 -3.43
N ALA A 30 -31.79 -37.00 -2.94
CA ALA A 30 -32.39 -35.74 -2.54
C ALA A 30 -32.16 -34.73 -3.67
N LEU A 31 -33.24 -34.27 -4.31
CA LEU A 31 -33.19 -33.09 -5.17
C LEU A 31 -32.51 -31.95 -4.38
N PRO A 32 -31.37 -31.42 -4.84
CA PRO A 32 -30.69 -30.36 -4.11
C PRO A 32 -31.50 -29.07 -4.28
N SER A 33 -32.24 -28.69 -3.24
CA SER A 33 -32.94 -27.41 -3.13
C SER A 33 -31.99 -26.29 -2.70
N SER A 34 -30.93 -26.02 -3.47
CA SER A 34 -30.06 -24.85 -3.24
C SER A 34 -29.37 -24.44 -4.55
N ILE A 35 -30.11 -23.73 -5.39
CA ILE A 35 -29.52 -22.91 -6.45
C ILE A 35 -28.61 -21.91 -5.74
N TYR A 36 -27.30 -22.05 -5.99
CA TYR A 36 -26.19 -21.16 -5.64
C TYR A 36 -26.56 -20.02 -4.69
N SER A 37 -26.06 -20.03 -3.45
CA SER A 37 -25.93 -18.76 -2.72
C SER A 37 -24.78 -17.99 -3.37
N ASP A 38 -25.00 -17.47 -4.58
CA ASP A 38 -24.13 -16.48 -5.21
C ASP A 38 -23.92 -15.38 -4.18
N MET A 39 -22.67 -15.13 -3.81
CA MET A 39 -22.36 -14.05 -2.88
C MET A 39 -22.60 -12.72 -3.60
N THR A 40 -23.85 -12.29 -3.61
CA THR A 40 -24.32 -11.06 -4.24
C THR A 40 -24.28 -9.92 -3.22
N LEU A 41 -23.59 -8.84 -3.57
CA LEU A 41 -23.40 -7.68 -2.71
C LEU A 41 -24.05 -6.43 -3.31
N ARG A 42 -24.90 -5.77 -2.52
CA ARG A 42 -25.39 -4.40 -2.78
C ARG A 42 -24.51 -3.31 -2.17
N GLY A 43 -23.44 -3.72 -1.52
CA GLY A 43 -22.51 -2.83 -0.85
C GLY A 43 -21.29 -3.58 -0.35
N GLU A 44 -20.14 -2.92 -0.42
CA GLU A 44 -18.87 -3.43 0.04
C GLU A 44 -18.24 -2.46 1.03
N ASN A 45 -17.63 -3.00 2.08
CA ASN A 45 -16.81 -2.26 3.02
C ASN A 45 -15.38 -2.81 2.92
N VAL A 46 -14.51 -2.06 2.25
CA VAL A 46 -13.11 -2.42 2.04
C VAL A 46 -12.24 -1.53 2.91
N SER A 47 -11.34 -2.12 3.69
CA SER A 47 -10.28 -1.36 4.33
C SER A 47 -8.94 -2.05 4.16
N LEU A 48 -7.90 -1.28 3.89
CA LEU A 48 -6.53 -1.78 3.82
C LEU A 48 -5.57 -0.65 4.14
N SER A 49 -4.40 -1.00 4.65
CA SER A 49 -3.27 -0.09 4.73
C SER A 49 -2.14 -0.60 3.85
N PHE A 50 -1.43 0.32 3.20
CA PHE A 50 -0.35 -0.03 2.29
C PHE A 50 0.83 0.93 2.43
N ARG A 51 2.01 0.44 2.08
CA ARG A 51 3.24 1.25 1.92
C ARG A 51 3.95 0.81 0.65
N THR A 52 4.21 1.73 -0.27
CA THR A 52 4.91 1.43 -1.53
C THR A 52 5.59 2.65 -2.14
N ASN A 53 6.62 2.40 -2.95
CA ASN A 53 7.24 3.36 -3.87
C ASN A 53 6.89 3.06 -5.34
N GLN A 54 6.00 2.08 -5.57
CA GLN A 54 5.62 1.61 -6.90
C GLN A 54 4.37 2.34 -7.38
N SER A 55 4.43 2.89 -8.59
CA SER A 55 3.31 3.50 -9.30
C SER A 55 3.48 3.29 -10.80
N PRO A 56 2.48 2.77 -11.53
CA PRO A 56 1.20 2.26 -11.03
C PRO A 56 1.33 0.91 -10.32
N ALA A 57 0.35 0.58 -9.45
CA ALA A 57 0.32 -0.69 -8.73
C ALA A 57 -1.10 -1.12 -8.36
N VAL A 58 -1.47 -2.38 -8.62
CA VAL A 58 -2.74 -2.96 -8.16
C VAL A 58 -2.55 -3.44 -6.72
N LEU A 59 -3.41 -2.98 -5.81
CA LEU A 59 -3.33 -3.31 -4.38
C LEU A 59 -4.24 -4.48 -4.03
N PHE A 60 -5.40 -4.52 -4.67
CA PHE A 60 -6.51 -5.39 -4.31
C PHE A 60 -7.40 -5.61 -5.54
N TYR A 61 -7.78 -6.85 -5.77
CA TYR A 61 -8.62 -7.23 -6.91
C TYR A 61 -9.63 -8.30 -6.49
N VAL A 62 -10.92 -8.11 -6.79
CA VAL A 62 -11.97 -9.10 -6.56
C VAL A 62 -12.65 -9.40 -7.89
N SER A 63 -12.85 -10.69 -8.18
CA SER A 63 -13.48 -11.18 -9.39
C SER A 63 -14.77 -11.93 -9.12
N SER A 64 -15.61 -12.03 -10.13
CA SER A 64 -16.81 -12.88 -10.16
C SER A 64 -16.76 -13.91 -11.29
N TYR A 65 -17.67 -14.88 -11.26
CA TYR A 65 -17.93 -15.78 -12.40
C TYR A 65 -18.58 -15.09 -13.60
N TYR A 66 -19.19 -13.91 -13.39
CA TYR A 66 -19.86 -13.16 -14.44
C TYR A 66 -19.00 -12.06 -15.05
N ARG A 67 -17.67 -12.09 -14.88
CA ARG A 67 -16.74 -11.08 -15.41
C ARG A 67 -16.98 -9.66 -14.87
N GLU A 68 -17.69 -9.57 -13.75
CA GLU A 68 -17.75 -8.39 -12.89
C GLU A 68 -16.52 -8.35 -11.99
N TYR A 69 -16.04 -7.17 -11.64
CA TYR A 69 -14.88 -7.00 -10.78
C TYR A 69 -14.89 -5.70 -9.96
N LEU A 70 -14.12 -5.73 -8.87
CA LEU A 70 -13.72 -4.55 -8.09
C LEU A 70 -12.19 -4.51 -8.02
N ALA A 71 -11.57 -3.41 -8.43
CA ALA A 71 -10.13 -3.21 -8.36
C ALA A 71 -9.77 -1.92 -7.62
N LEU A 72 -8.79 -1.98 -6.71
CA LEU A 72 -8.16 -0.82 -6.10
C LEU A 72 -6.71 -0.77 -6.56
N LEU A 73 -6.30 0.36 -7.12
CA LEU A 73 -4.93 0.56 -7.60
C LEU A 73 -4.44 1.99 -7.36
N ILE A 74 -3.12 2.15 -7.32
CA ILE A 74 -2.46 3.44 -7.48
C ILE A 74 -2.26 3.64 -8.98
N ASN A 75 -2.83 4.72 -9.53
CA ASN A 75 -2.68 5.04 -10.94
C ASN A 75 -1.34 5.76 -11.20
N LYS A 76 -1.02 5.96 -12.48
CA LYS A 76 0.21 6.62 -12.95
C LYS A 76 0.44 8.06 -12.46
N HIS A 77 -0.52 8.64 -11.75
CA HIS A 77 -0.44 9.99 -11.18
C HIS A 77 -0.37 9.96 -9.64
N ASP A 78 -0.05 8.81 -9.05
CA ASP A 78 0.05 8.55 -7.62
C ASP A 78 -1.24 8.86 -6.85
N LYS A 79 -2.38 8.61 -7.49
CA LYS A 79 -3.71 8.73 -6.88
C LYS A 79 -4.35 7.37 -6.72
N LEU A 80 -5.25 7.24 -5.74
CA LEU A 80 -6.06 6.05 -5.58
C LEU A 80 -7.10 6.04 -6.69
N GLU A 81 -7.23 4.91 -7.36
CA GLU A 81 -8.23 4.64 -8.36
C GLU A 81 -9.00 3.38 -7.98
N VAL A 82 -10.32 3.52 -7.84
CA VAL A 82 -11.26 2.43 -7.55
C VAL A 82 -12.04 2.17 -8.82
N ARG A 83 -12.02 0.94 -9.31
CA ARG A 83 -12.76 0.53 -10.51
C ARG A 83 -13.84 -0.47 -10.15
N TYR A 84 -15.07 -0.16 -10.56
CA TYR A 84 -16.22 -1.05 -10.44
C TYR A 84 -16.69 -1.47 -11.84
N LYS A 85 -16.69 -2.77 -12.13
CA LYS A 85 -17.37 -3.35 -13.29
C LYS A 85 -18.44 -4.27 -12.76
N LEU A 86 -19.68 -3.80 -12.69
CA LEU A 86 -20.83 -4.51 -12.09
C LEU A 86 -21.78 -5.07 -13.14
N ASP A 87 -21.50 -4.78 -14.41
CA ASP A 87 -22.21 -5.31 -15.56
C ASP A 87 -21.14 -5.72 -16.57
N SER A 88 -21.11 -7.00 -16.92
CA SER A 88 -20.12 -7.56 -17.84
C SER A 88 -20.17 -6.92 -19.22
N SER A 89 -21.34 -6.43 -19.63
CA SER A 89 -21.60 -5.79 -20.91
C SER A 89 -21.17 -4.32 -20.98
N ARG A 90 -20.85 -3.70 -19.84
CA ARG A 90 -20.45 -2.29 -19.74
C ARG A 90 -18.97 -2.15 -19.40
N ASP A 91 -18.40 -0.99 -19.72
CA ASP A 91 -17.07 -0.63 -19.25
C ASP A 91 -17.07 -0.36 -17.75
N ALA A 92 -15.89 -0.49 -17.14
CA ALA A 92 -15.74 -0.23 -15.71
C ALA A 92 -15.87 1.25 -15.38
N GLU A 93 -16.58 1.55 -14.30
CA GLU A 93 -16.67 2.88 -13.73
C GLU A 93 -15.41 3.18 -12.90
N VAL A 94 -14.75 4.29 -13.18
CA VAL A 94 -13.44 4.63 -12.62
C VAL A 94 -13.53 5.84 -11.70
N LEU A 95 -13.39 5.62 -10.39
CA LEU A 95 -13.39 6.65 -9.36
C LEU A 95 -11.96 7.01 -8.97
N ARG A 96 -11.63 8.31 -8.93
CA ARG A 96 -10.26 8.78 -8.65
C ARG A 96 -10.24 9.74 -7.48
N SER A 97 -9.37 9.47 -6.51
CA SER A 97 -9.19 10.35 -5.35
C SER A 97 -8.58 11.70 -5.72
N ARG A 98 -8.78 12.69 -4.85
CA ARG A 98 -8.08 13.97 -4.92
C ARG A 98 -6.69 13.90 -4.30
N VAL A 99 -6.50 13.06 -3.29
CA VAL A 99 -5.19 12.80 -2.65
C VAL A 99 -4.18 12.28 -3.68
N ARG A 100 -2.96 12.83 -3.63
CA ARG A 100 -1.83 12.53 -4.53
C ARG A 100 -0.64 11.99 -3.73
N SER A 101 0.39 11.53 -4.45
CA SER A 101 1.65 11.06 -3.88
C SER A 101 1.45 9.88 -2.92
N LEU A 102 0.56 8.95 -3.29
CA LEU A 102 0.31 7.75 -2.49
C LEU A 102 1.42 6.69 -2.57
N ALA A 103 2.30 6.78 -3.57
CA ALA A 103 3.47 5.91 -3.74
C ALA A 103 4.76 6.55 -3.17
N ASN A 104 4.66 7.18 -2.00
CA ASN A 104 5.75 7.96 -1.38
C ASN A 104 6.57 7.17 -0.31
N GLY A 105 6.30 5.88 -0.16
CA GLY A 105 6.98 5.04 0.84
C GLY A 105 6.49 5.20 2.28
N GLN A 106 5.44 5.99 2.50
CA GLN A 106 4.76 6.12 3.78
C GLN A 106 3.60 5.13 3.89
N LEU A 107 3.14 4.92 5.12
CA LEU A 107 1.98 4.08 5.37
C LEU A 107 0.71 4.91 5.12
N HIS A 108 -0.13 4.45 4.20
CA HIS A 108 -1.44 5.01 3.91
C HIS A 108 -2.53 4.03 4.30
N THR A 109 -3.63 4.52 4.85
CA THR A 109 -4.82 3.73 5.21
C THR A 109 -6.00 4.16 4.36
N VAL A 110 -6.62 3.21 3.67
CA VAL A 110 -7.76 3.43 2.80
C VAL A 110 -8.98 2.72 3.36
N THR A 111 -10.10 3.43 3.40
CA THR A 111 -11.42 2.85 3.66
C THR A 111 -12.34 3.23 2.52
N ILE A 112 -12.97 2.25 1.91
CA ILE A 112 -13.96 2.41 0.85
C ILE A 112 -15.25 1.77 1.32
N ARG A 113 -16.36 2.50 1.25
CA ARG A 113 -17.68 1.97 1.54
C ARG A 113 -18.63 2.31 0.41
N ARG A 114 -19.22 1.27 -0.16
CA ARG A 114 -20.28 1.39 -1.15
C ARG A 114 -21.61 0.95 -0.56
N GLN A 115 -22.66 1.70 -0.88
CA GLN A 115 -24.04 1.34 -0.61
C GLN A 115 -24.87 1.73 -1.84
N SER A 116 -25.38 0.73 -2.57
CA SER A 116 -26.05 0.92 -3.85
C SER A 116 -25.14 1.68 -4.85
N GLU A 117 -25.56 2.83 -5.36
CA GLU A 117 -24.77 3.68 -6.25
C GLU A 117 -23.75 4.58 -5.52
N SER A 118 -23.94 4.83 -4.22
CA SER A 118 -23.09 5.75 -3.46
C SER A 118 -21.80 5.07 -3.01
N VAL A 119 -20.65 5.65 -3.35
CA VAL A 119 -19.32 5.16 -2.96
C VAL A 119 -18.59 6.24 -2.19
N SER A 120 -18.13 5.92 -1.00
CA SER A 120 -17.30 6.79 -0.19
C SER A 120 -15.88 6.27 -0.09
N VAL A 121 -14.92 7.17 -0.19
CA VAL A 121 -13.49 6.89 -0.13
C VAL A 121 -12.87 7.80 0.90
N GLN A 122 -12.17 7.22 1.87
CA GLN A 122 -11.40 7.94 2.87
C GLN A 122 -9.97 7.43 2.85
N ILE A 123 -9.02 8.36 2.75
CA ILE A 123 -7.58 8.08 2.72
C ILE A 123 -6.95 8.83 3.88
N ASP A 124 -6.36 8.10 4.81
CA ASP A 124 -5.78 8.64 6.04
C ASP A 124 -6.76 9.53 6.82
N GLN A 125 -6.31 10.72 7.22
CA GLN A 125 -7.10 11.74 7.90
C GLN A 125 -7.68 12.78 6.93
N ASN A 126 -7.62 12.54 5.62
CA ASN A 126 -8.21 13.45 4.64
C ASN A 126 -9.74 13.42 4.70
N ALA A 127 -10.37 14.51 4.24
CA ALA A 127 -11.82 14.59 4.12
C ALA A 127 -12.35 13.45 3.23
N ARG A 128 -13.44 12.82 3.68
CA ARG A 128 -14.14 11.78 2.93
C ARG A 128 -14.57 12.32 1.57
N GLU A 129 -14.34 11.54 0.53
CA GLU A 129 -14.75 11.81 -0.84
C GLU A 129 -15.94 10.90 -1.18
N ASP A 130 -17.06 11.48 -1.61
CA ASP A 130 -18.24 10.73 -2.04
C ASP A 130 -18.39 10.80 -3.57
N PHE A 131 -18.69 9.66 -4.17
CA PHE A 131 -18.89 9.44 -5.59
C PHE A 131 -20.21 8.69 -5.80
N ASN A 132 -20.76 8.79 -7.01
CA ASN A 132 -21.92 8.01 -7.42
C ASN A 132 -21.60 7.21 -8.67
N LEU A 133 -21.97 5.94 -8.66
CA LEU A 133 -21.98 5.08 -9.82
C LEU A 133 -23.19 5.38 -10.72
N THR A 134 -23.12 4.94 -11.96
CA THR A 134 -24.21 5.13 -12.94
C THR A 134 -25.42 4.22 -12.70
N SER A 135 -25.24 3.11 -11.96
CA SER A 135 -26.31 2.21 -11.56
C SER A 135 -26.10 1.67 -10.14
N ASP A 136 -27.18 1.18 -9.54
CA ASP A 136 -27.20 0.46 -8.26
C ASP A 136 -26.89 -1.04 -8.42
N GLY A 137 -26.16 -1.40 -9.49
CA GLY A 137 -25.89 -2.80 -9.86
C GLY A 137 -25.28 -3.61 -8.72
N GLU A 138 -25.75 -4.84 -8.54
CA GLU A 138 -25.22 -5.75 -7.53
C GLU A 138 -23.90 -6.37 -8.00
N PHE A 139 -22.97 -6.64 -7.10
CA PHE A 139 -21.77 -7.42 -7.42
C PHE A 139 -22.06 -8.89 -7.17
N ASN A 140 -22.26 -9.66 -8.23
CA ASN A 140 -22.79 -11.01 -8.20
C ASN A 140 -21.70 -12.06 -8.23
N ALA A 141 -22.03 -13.26 -7.74
CA ALA A 141 -21.25 -14.49 -7.94
C ALA A 141 -19.74 -14.29 -7.68
N ILE A 142 -19.39 -13.64 -6.56
CA ILE A 142 -17.99 -13.35 -6.22
C ILE A 142 -17.21 -14.65 -6.09
N LYS A 143 -16.12 -14.73 -6.85
CA LYS A 143 -15.26 -15.90 -7.02
C LYS A 143 -14.05 -15.86 -6.10
N SER A 144 -13.23 -14.81 -6.24
CA SER A 144 -11.96 -14.72 -5.54
C SER A 144 -11.51 -13.29 -5.31
N LEU A 145 -10.70 -13.12 -4.26
CA LEU A 145 -10.00 -11.89 -3.92
C LEU A 145 -8.50 -12.16 -4.00
N VAL A 146 -7.79 -11.35 -4.77
CA VAL A 146 -6.35 -11.44 -4.99
C VAL A 146 -5.64 -10.21 -4.47
N LEU A 147 -4.55 -10.42 -3.73
CA LEU A 147 -3.58 -9.41 -3.31
C LEU A 147 -2.25 -9.68 -3.99
N GLY A 148 -1.54 -8.64 -4.39
CA GLY A 148 -0.26 -8.79 -5.06
C GLY A 148 -0.40 -8.97 -6.57
N LYS A 149 0.30 -9.96 -7.12
CA LYS A 149 0.23 -10.29 -8.55
C LYS A 149 -1.13 -10.89 -8.91
N VAL A 150 -1.79 -10.29 -9.89
CA VAL A 150 -3.04 -10.80 -10.46
C VAL A 150 -2.70 -11.55 -11.74
N HIS A 151 -2.99 -12.84 -11.77
CA HIS A 151 -2.80 -13.66 -12.95
C HIS A 151 -3.89 -13.36 -13.97
N GLY A 152 -3.50 -13.17 -15.23
CA GLY A 152 -4.44 -12.93 -16.33
C GLY A 152 -5.45 -14.07 -16.45
N SER A 153 -6.74 -13.75 -16.43
CA SER A 153 -7.77 -14.60 -17.03
C SER A 153 -8.27 -13.94 -18.31
N ASP A 154 -8.83 -14.73 -19.22
CA ASP A 154 -9.36 -14.28 -20.52
C ASP A 154 -10.49 -13.23 -20.40
N ASP A 155 -10.96 -12.99 -19.18
CA ASP A 155 -12.13 -12.19 -18.85
C ASP A 155 -11.79 -10.84 -18.21
N LEU A 156 -10.51 -10.56 -17.97
CA LEU A 156 -10.04 -9.32 -17.36
C LEU A 156 -9.92 -8.19 -18.38
N ASP A 157 -10.19 -6.97 -17.92
CA ASP A 157 -9.87 -5.75 -18.67
C ASP A 157 -8.37 -5.77 -19.09
N PRO A 158 -8.04 -5.63 -20.38
CA PRO A 158 -6.66 -5.68 -20.87
C PRO A 158 -5.70 -4.74 -20.14
N ASP A 159 -6.16 -3.56 -19.71
CA ASP A 159 -5.33 -2.63 -18.95
C ASP A 159 -5.03 -3.17 -17.55
N LEU A 160 -6.01 -3.81 -16.91
CA LEU A 160 -5.81 -4.46 -15.60
C LEU A 160 -4.99 -5.74 -15.71
N VAL A 161 -5.09 -6.51 -16.81
CA VAL A 161 -4.21 -7.67 -17.05
C VAL A 161 -2.75 -7.22 -17.03
N ARG A 162 -2.44 -6.15 -17.78
CA ARG A 162 -1.07 -5.62 -17.85
C ARG A 162 -0.59 -5.11 -16.50
N LEU A 163 -1.40 -4.32 -15.80
CA LEU A 163 -1.04 -3.75 -14.50
C LEU A 163 -0.93 -4.81 -13.39
N GLY A 164 -1.88 -5.73 -13.34
CA GLY A 164 -1.93 -6.83 -12.37
C GLY A 164 -0.77 -7.82 -12.54
N SER A 165 -0.31 -8.04 -13.77
CA SER A 165 0.83 -8.91 -14.08
C SER A 165 2.18 -8.35 -13.60
N LEU A 166 2.29 -7.03 -13.39
CA LEU A 166 3.49 -6.41 -12.78
C LEU A 166 3.64 -6.80 -11.30
N GLY A 167 2.53 -7.14 -10.66
CA GLY A 167 2.44 -7.39 -9.22
C GLY A 167 2.70 -6.15 -8.37
N PHE A 168 2.54 -6.35 -7.06
CA PHE A 168 2.71 -5.30 -6.06
C PHE A 168 4.00 -5.52 -5.28
N THR A 169 4.79 -4.47 -5.16
CA THR A 169 5.96 -4.43 -4.27
C THR A 169 5.72 -3.43 -3.17
N GLY A 170 5.74 -3.89 -1.93
CA GLY A 170 5.49 -3.03 -0.77
C GLY A 170 4.99 -3.80 0.44
N CYS A 171 4.29 -3.09 1.31
CA CYS A 171 3.61 -3.66 2.47
C CYS A 171 2.10 -3.59 2.30
N LEU A 172 1.40 -4.65 2.68
CA LEU A 172 -0.04 -4.62 2.92
C LEU A 172 -0.31 -5.01 4.38
N SER A 173 -1.25 -4.31 5.01
CA SER A 173 -1.73 -4.60 6.36
C SER A 173 -3.21 -4.30 6.48
N VAL A 174 -3.86 -4.87 7.51
CA VAL A 174 -5.27 -4.58 7.84
C VAL A 174 -6.21 -4.75 6.63
N VAL A 175 -5.95 -5.77 5.80
CA VAL A 175 -6.77 -6.02 4.61
C VAL A 175 -8.08 -6.68 5.02
N HIS A 176 -9.17 -5.96 4.85
CA HIS A 176 -10.53 -6.38 5.10
C HIS A 176 -11.40 -6.17 3.86
N PHE A 177 -12.25 -7.15 3.61
CA PHE A 177 -13.34 -7.06 2.64
C PHE A 177 -14.60 -7.56 3.32
N ASN A 178 -15.52 -6.67 3.62
CA ASN A 178 -16.69 -6.94 4.46
C ASN A 178 -16.28 -7.59 5.79
N SER A 179 -16.74 -8.83 6.05
CA SER A 179 -16.46 -9.59 7.26
C SER A 179 -15.20 -10.46 7.17
N ILE A 180 -14.50 -10.49 6.02
CA ILE A 180 -13.32 -11.33 5.83
C ILE A 180 -12.01 -10.55 5.95
N SER A 181 -10.95 -11.26 6.36
CA SER A 181 -9.58 -10.74 6.43
C SER A 181 -8.63 -11.66 5.64
N PRO A 182 -8.52 -11.50 4.31
CA PRO A 182 -7.80 -12.44 3.45
C PRO A 182 -6.31 -12.56 3.81
N LEU A 183 -5.65 -11.45 4.14
CA LEU A 183 -4.24 -11.48 4.54
C LEU A 183 -4.03 -12.24 5.85
N LYS A 184 -4.96 -12.13 6.79
CA LYS A 184 -4.93 -12.86 8.06
C LYS A 184 -5.18 -14.36 7.85
N ALA A 185 -6.11 -14.71 6.96
CA ALA A 185 -6.34 -16.10 6.59
C ALA A 185 -5.07 -16.73 5.99
N ALA A 186 -4.38 -16.01 5.10
CA ALA A 186 -3.14 -16.47 4.45
C ALA A 186 -2.00 -16.72 5.44
N LEU A 187 -1.85 -15.88 6.47
CA LEU A 187 -0.74 -15.98 7.41
C LEU A 187 -1.00 -16.96 8.56
N LEU A 188 -2.27 -17.16 8.95
CA LEU A 188 -2.62 -17.94 10.14
C LEU A 188 -3.21 -19.32 9.83
N HIS A 189 -3.74 -19.54 8.62
CA HIS A 189 -4.41 -20.80 8.24
C HIS A 189 -3.95 -21.29 6.85
N PRO A 190 -2.64 -21.56 6.65
CA PRO A 190 -2.11 -21.96 5.34
C PRO A 190 -2.71 -23.27 4.80
N ASP A 191 -3.15 -24.18 5.68
CA ASP A 191 -3.64 -25.50 5.28
C ASP A 191 -5.15 -25.56 4.94
N THR A 192 -5.91 -24.47 5.15
CA THR A 192 -7.39 -24.50 5.07
C THR A 192 -7.98 -23.45 4.13
N SER A 193 -7.19 -22.99 3.14
CA SER A 193 -7.45 -21.78 2.33
C SER A 193 -7.03 -20.51 3.08
N PRO A 194 -6.27 -19.60 2.46
CA PRO A 194 -6.10 -19.35 1.02
C PRO A 194 -4.89 -20.01 0.34
N VAL A 195 -4.98 -20.19 -0.98
CA VAL A 195 -3.84 -20.58 -1.85
C VAL A 195 -2.99 -19.34 -2.09
N PHE A 196 -1.69 -19.43 -1.77
CA PHE A 196 -0.72 -18.37 -2.05
C PHE A 196 0.41 -18.91 -2.93
N THR A 197 0.96 -18.04 -3.76
CA THR A 197 2.10 -18.36 -4.62
C THR A 197 3.17 -17.29 -4.43
N GLY A 198 4.40 -17.74 -4.17
CA GLY A 198 5.53 -16.86 -3.90
C GLY A 198 5.80 -16.62 -2.40
N PRO A 199 6.92 -15.95 -2.06
CA PRO A 199 7.31 -15.71 -0.68
C PRO A 199 6.39 -14.65 -0.05
N LEU A 200 5.51 -15.09 0.87
CA LEU A 200 4.75 -14.21 1.74
C LEU A 200 5.35 -14.31 3.15
N VAL A 201 5.89 -13.20 3.65
CA VAL A 201 6.52 -13.16 4.98
C VAL A 201 5.77 -12.17 5.85
N GLN A 202 5.24 -12.66 6.98
CA GLN A 202 4.68 -11.81 8.01
C GLN A 202 5.76 -10.83 8.50
N SER A 203 5.40 -9.56 8.60
CA SER A 203 6.33 -8.51 9.03
C SER A 203 5.59 -7.47 9.87
N ASN A 204 6.31 -6.46 10.32
CA ASN A 204 5.78 -5.29 11.04
C ASN A 204 5.71 -4.03 10.16
N CYS A 205 5.79 -4.19 8.84
CA CYS A 205 5.84 -3.07 7.90
C CYS A 205 4.56 -2.21 7.90
N GLY A 206 3.45 -2.75 8.44
CA GLY A 206 2.20 -2.03 8.66
C GLY A 206 2.21 -1.09 9.87
N SER A 207 3.29 -1.06 10.66
CA SER A 207 3.44 -0.07 11.75
C SER A 207 4.03 1.23 11.22
N SER A 208 3.51 2.37 11.71
CA SER A 208 4.09 3.70 11.45
C SER A 208 5.54 3.84 11.96
N THR A 209 5.94 3.01 12.93
CA THR A 209 7.30 3.00 13.51
C THR A 209 8.31 2.18 12.70
N SER A 210 7.89 1.43 11.68
CA SER A 210 8.74 0.53 10.90
C SER A 210 9.59 1.22 9.81
N ALA A 211 9.76 2.54 9.88
CA ALA A 211 10.55 3.33 8.93
C ALA A 211 12.08 3.09 9.02
N ASN A 212 12.52 1.98 9.61
CA ASN A 212 13.95 1.64 9.72
C ASN A 212 14.27 0.44 8.81
N PRO A 213 14.92 0.66 7.64
CA PRO A 213 15.37 -0.41 6.76
C PRO A 213 16.56 -1.23 7.31
N TYR A 214 16.97 -1.02 8.58
CA TYR A 214 18.09 -1.71 9.23
C TYR A 214 17.70 -2.58 10.44
N ALA A 215 16.41 -2.74 10.74
CA ALA A 215 15.97 -3.50 11.92
C ALA A 215 15.84 -5.02 11.67
N ALA A 216 16.72 -5.59 10.87
CA ALA A 216 16.80 -7.04 10.63
C ALA A 216 18.25 -7.54 10.67
N GLU A 217 19.03 -7.14 11.68
CA GLU A 217 20.25 -7.86 12.05
C GLU A 217 20.66 -7.52 13.48
N ASN A 218 19.98 -8.12 14.47
CA ASN A 218 20.51 -8.20 15.83
C ASN A 218 20.53 -9.67 16.26
N THR A 219 21.29 -10.47 15.52
CA THR A 219 21.92 -11.66 16.09
C THR A 219 23.30 -11.21 16.55
N PRO A 220 23.64 -11.25 17.85
CA PRO A 220 24.98 -10.87 18.28
C PRO A 220 26.01 -11.80 17.63
N PRO A 221 27.17 -11.30 17.18
CA PRO A 221 28.22 -12.17 16.66
C PRO A 221 28.67 -13.07 17.81
N VAL A 222 28.46 -14.37 17.65
CA VAL A 222 29.02 -15.38 18.55
C VAL A 222 30.52 -15.21 18.52
N ARG A 223 31.07 -14.78 19.65
CA ARG A 223 32.50 -14.65 19.88
C ARG A 223 33.06 -16.07 19.96
N CYS A 224 33.60 -16.58 18.85
CA CYS A 224 34.37 -17.81 18.87
C CYS A 224 35.64 -17.56 19.69
N HIS A 225 35.65 -18.08 20.92
CA HIS A 225 36.86 -18.20 21.71
C HIS A 225 37.80 -19.18 21.01
N SER A 226 39.03 -18.75 20.79
CA SER A 226 40.15 -19.56 20.35
C SER A 226 40.39 -20.72 21.32
N GLY A 227 40.22 -21.96 20.84
CA GLY A 227 40.66 -23.16 21.54
C GLY A 227 40.17 -24.44 20.88
N GLY A 228 41.03 -25.09 20.10
CA GLY A 228 40.98 -26.53 19.81
C GLY A 228 40.22 -26.97 18.56
N ASP A 229 40.99 -27.17 17.48
CA ASP A 229 40.87 -28.18 16.41
C ASP A 229 39.56 -28.44 15.65
N LEU A 230 39.70 -28.24 14.33
CA LEU A 230 38.96 -28.80 13.19
C LEU A 230 37.62 -28.16 12.79
N CYS A 231 37.69 -27.16 11.91
CA CYS A 231 36.62 -26.87 10.95
C CYS A 231 37.15 -27.18 9.55
N ASP A 232 36.72 -28.31 9.00
CA ASP A 232 36.95 -28.66 7.62
C ASP A 232 36.02 -27.80 6.76
N CYS A 233 36.58 -26.91 5.95
CA CYS A 233 35.84 -26.09 4.99
C CYS A 233 36.42 -26.41 3.61
N ASP A 234 35.81 -27.41 2.98
CA ASP A 234 36.19 -27.83 1.65
C ASP A 234 35.91 -26.72 0.63
N TRP A 235 36.97 -26.38 -0.09
CA TRP A 235 37.10 -25.26 -1.00
C TRP A 235 36.67 -25.70 -2.40
N SER A 236 35.65 -25.05 -2.97
CA SER A 236 35.47 -25.01 -4.43
C SER A 236 34.82 -23.71 -4.90
N GLY A 237 35.67 -22.70 -5.01
CA GLY A 237 35.81 -21.76 -6.13
C GLY A 237 34.59 -21.24 -6.88
N ILE A 238 34.26 -19.96 -6.66
CA ILE A 238 33.96 -19.02 -7.76
C ILE A 238 34.66 -17.69 -7.47
N THR A 239 35.50 -17.27 -8.40
CA THR A 239 36.28 -16.03 -8.40
C THR A 239 35.39 -14.83 -8.78
N ALA A 240 35.14 -13.92 -7.84
CA ALA A 240 34.65 -12.57 -8.15
C ALA A 240 35.78 -11.55 -7.95
N ARG A 241 36.37 -11.08 -9.06
CA ARG A 241 37.31 -9.96 -9.06
C ARG A 241 36.55 -8.64 -8.87
N PHE A 242 36.59 -8.06 -7.69
CA PHE A 242 36.20 -6.67 -7.47
C PHE A 242 37.45 -5.78 -7.34
N LEU A 243 37.67 -4.92 -8.33
CA LEU A 243 38.67 -3.85 -8.27
C LEU A 243 38.11 -2.69 -7.44
N TYR A 244 38.68 -2.45 -6.26
CA TYR A 244 38.40 -1.25 -5.47
C TYR A 244 39.55 -0.25 -5.66
N ARG A 245 39.27 0.89 -6.29
CA ARG A 245 40.22 2.00 -6.43
C ARG A 245 39.86 3.08 -5.41
N ARG A 246 40.43 2.99 -4.21
CA ARG A 246 40.36 4.05 -3.18
C ARG A 246 41.44 5.08 -3.49
N LYS A 247 41.05 6.32 -3.82
CA LYS A 247 41.98 7.46 -3.89
C LYS A 247 41.66 8.38 -2.72
N GLU A 248 42.54 8.39 -1.73
CA GLU A 248 42.50 9.34 -0.62
C GLU A 248 43.09 10.68 -1.05
N THR A 249 42.47 11.78 -0.65
CA THR A 249 43.15 13.07 -0.52
C THR A 249 42.37 13.94 0.46
N TYR A 250 42.67 13.80 1.75
CA TYR A 250 42.43 14.86 2.74
C TYR A 250 43.80 15.42 3.11
N ARG A 251 44.04 16.70 2.80
CA ARG A 251 45.17 17.47 3.30
C ARG A 251 44.60 18.66 4.07
N ASN A 252 44.82 18.65 5.38
CA ASN A 252 44.61 19.79 6.28
C ASN A 252 45.98 20.30 6.72
N GLN A 253 46.17 21.62 6.61
CA GLN A 253 47.14 22.50 7.29
C GLN A 253 46.89 23.90 6.67
N GLU A 254 46.85 25.04 7.33
CA GLU A 254 47.00 25.47 8.72
C GLU A 254 46.63 26.98 8.70
N VAL A 255 46.07 27.52 9.78
CA VAL A 255 45.74 28.95 9.91
C VAL A 255 46.93 29.72 10.49
N LYS A 256 47.36 30.84 9.85
CA LYS A 256 47.69 32.14 10.49
C LYS A 256 48.32 33.15 9.51
N GLY A 257 47.84 34.39 9.56
CA GLY A 257 48.49 35.58 8.98
C GLY A 257 47.58 36.82 9.00
N VAL A 258 47.77 37.68 9.99
CA VAL A 258 47.04 38.94 10.27
C VAL A 258 47.73 40.14 9.60
N LYS A 259 46.95 41.12 9.09
CA LYS A 259 47.04 42.61 9.21
C LYS A 259 46.07 43.27 8.18
N GLN A 260 45.03 44.03 8.55
CA GLN A 260 44.95 45.45 8.98
C GLN A 260 45.57 46.44 7.98
N ASP A 261 45.00 47.60 7.62
CA ASP A 261 43.84 48.39 8.04
C ASP A 261 43.62 49.54 7.01
N ASP A 262 42.48 50.25 7.06
CA ASP A 262 42.27 51.70 6.81
C ASP A 262 40.87 52.06 6.25
N SER A 263 39.91 52.25 7.18
CA SER A 263 39.13 53.49 7.51
C SER A 263 38.77 54.56 6.43
N PRO A 264 37.85 55.54 6.70
CA PRO A 264 36.80 55.65 7.73
C PRO A 264 35.45 56.35 7.31
N ASP A 265 34.51 56.37 8.26
CA ASP A 265 33.53 57.41 8.64
C ASP A 265 32.19 57.74 7.88
N PHE A 266 31.14 57.83 8.72
CA PHE A 266 29.72 58.27 8.58
C PHE A 266 29.60 59.84 8.50
N PRO A 267 28.45 60.59 8.69
CA PRO A 267 26.99 60.29 8.90
C PRO A 267 25.97 61.31 8.25
N PHE A 268 24.66 61.17 8.60
CA PHE A 268 23.60 62.18 8.86
C PHE A 268 22.38 62.45 7.91
N ASN A 269 21.16 62.17 8.49
CA ASN A 269 19.90 62.98 8.59
C ASN A 269 19.13 63.49 7.33
N ASN A 270 17.79 63.64 7.27
CA ASN A 270 16.80 64.17 8.23
C ASN A 270 15.34 63.65 8.00
N GLN A 271 14.64 63.50 9.12
CA GLN A 271 13.25 63.83 9.52
C GLN A 271 12.23 64.46 8.52
N ALA A 272 10.97 64.01 8.64
CA ALA A 272 9.79 64.87 8.67
C ALA A 272 8.69 64.26 9.56
N ASP A 273 8.36 64.96 10.65
CA ASP A 273 7.22 64.72 11.53
C ASP A 273 5.90 65.13 10.85
N SER A 274 4.79 64.44 11.17
CA SER A 274 3.54 65.14 11.49
C SER A 274 2.67 64.33 12.46
N GLN A 275 2.24 65.07 13.49
CA GLN A 275 1.42 64.71 14.64
C GLN A 275 0.00 64.25 14.24
N ASN A 276 -0.60 63.29 14.95
CA ASN A 276 -1.47 63.59 16.10
C ASN A 276 -2.16 62.34 16.68
N ALA A 277 -2.48 62.46 17.96
CA ALA A 277 -2.87 61.41 18.89
C ALA A 277 -4.40 61.23 19.05
N SER A 278 -4.73 60.22 19.86
CA SER A 278 -6.01 59.92 20.53
C SER A 278 -7.07 59.24 19.65
N GLY A 279 -7.82 58.24 20.11
CA GLY A 279 -7.94 57.60 21.41
C GLY A 279 -9.08 56.57 21.34
N GLU A 280 -9.05 55.63 22.28
CA GLU A 280 -10.21 54.88 22.81
C GLU A 280 -10.95 53.84 21.93
N ASN A 281 -10.90 52.60 22.42
CA ASN A 281 -11.93 51.55 22.32
C ASN A 281 -12.75 51.68 23.64
N PRO A 282 -14.10 51.46 23.74
CA PRO A 282 -14.70 50.13 23.54
C PRO A 282 -16.18 50.07 23.05
N LYS A 283 -16.53 48.89 22.51
CA LYS A 283 -17.79 48.10 22.59
C LYS A 283 -19.17 48.80 22.55
N GLU A 284 -20.05 48.33 21.65
CA GLU A 284 -21.44 47.98 22.01
C GLU A 284 -22.12 47.05 20.98
N TYR A 285 -23.04 46.22 21.48
CA TYR A 285 -23.76 45.11 20.86
C TYR A 285 -25.11 45.54 20.29
N PHE A 286 -25.57 44.92 19.19
CA PHE A 286 -26.97 44.72 18.77
C PHE A 286 -26.96 43.62 17.67
N ILE A 287 -27.76 42.55 17.59
CA ILE A 287 -28.90 41.95 18.32
C ILE A 287 -28.75 40.43 18.16
#